data_AF-A0A5Q0N2D4-F1
#
_entry.id   AF-A0A5Q0N2D4-F1
#
_cell.length_a   1.000
_cell.length_b   1.000
_cell.length_c   1.000
_cell.angle_alpha   90.00
_cell.angle_beta   90.00
_cell.angle_gamma   90.00
#
_symmetry.space_group_name_H-M   'P 1'
#
loop_
_entity.id
_entity.type
_entity.pdbx_description
1 polymer ?
#
loop_
_entity_poly.entity_id
_entity_poly.type
_entity_poly.pdbx_seq_one_letter_code
_entity_poly.pdbx_strand_id
1 'polypeptide(L)'
;QKWPDLFNINMNCAVCWNCLLNDVPTMIISGSIILKSQSSKNGISKTQSAGNQRHKTSLVGTSETTRAATLPTSFCEWLAGVIDGDGCLLVSKKGYTSLEITMGIEDLAILRYIQHMLGGSIKMRSGAKAYRYRLHNKQGMTTLIQNINGHIRHSARLLQLHRVCQQLNFPVIQPVSLISTSNWFAGFFDADGTITMSIKNLRPQLSIRVVNKHLIDVEWYRTVFGGYIYFDRSQNGYYQWSVQSREDIMKMLNYFKSSHFRSHKSQRFFLIDKYFKLYDLQAYKEDSIHHKAWLSFMEKWNKLKI
;
A
#
# COMPACT_ATOMS: atom_id res chain seq x y z
N GLN A 1 -3.13 24.97 -68.15
CA GLN A 1 -3.78 25.83 -67.13
C GLN A 1 -3.34 25.34 -65.75
N LYS A 2 -3.12 26.30 -64.85
CA LYS A 2 -2.24 26.26 -63.66
C LYS A 2 -2.53 25.12 -62.64
N TRP A 3 -1.45 24.60 -62.06
CA TRP A 3 -1.33 24.25 -60.63
C TRP A 3 -0.38 25.29 -59.99
N PRO A 4 -0.18 25.38 -58.66
CA PRO A 4 -0.95 24.92 -57.49
C PRO A 4 -1.33 26.12 -56.59
N ASP A 5 -1.92 25.93 -55.40
CA ASP A 5 -1.58 26.77 -54.23
C ASP A 5 -2.06 26.18 -52.89
N LEU A 6 -1.07 26.05 -52.00
CA LEU A 6 -1.17 26.01 -50.55
C LEU A 6 -1.62 27.40 -50.01
N PHE A 7 -1.80 27.47 -48.69
CA PHE A 7 -1.99 28.65 -47.81
C PHE A 7 -3.44 28.99 -47.44
N ASN A 8 -3.77 29.48 -46.24
CA ASN A 8 -3.23 29.49 -44.86
C ASN A 8 -4.27 30.29 -44.04
N ILE A 9 -4.20 30.25 -42.71
CA ILE A 9 -4.81 31.20 -41.74
C ILE A 9 -6.31 30.87 -41.44
N ASN A 10 -6.71 30.52 -40.21
CA ASN A 10 -6.54 31.38 -39.05
C ASN A 10 -6.36 30.62 -37.72
N MET A 11 -5.27 30.98 -37.06
CA MET A 11 -4.83 30.57 -35.74
C MET A 11 -5.37 31.62 -34.76
N ASN A 12 -6.28 31.25 -33.86
CA ASN A 12 -6.60 32.06 -32.69
C ASN A 12 -5.87 31.48 -31.47
N CYS A 13 -4.66 31.99 -31.26
CA CYS A 13 -3.94 31.90 -30.00
C CYS A 13 -4.65 32.76 -28.94
N ALA A 14 -4.92 32.19 -27.77
CA ALA A 14 -4.99 32.97 -26.55
C ALA A 14 -3.56 33.07 -26.00
N VAL A 15 -2.93 34.22 -26.29
CA VAL A 15 -1.69 34.66 -25.63
C VAL A 15 -2.08 35.19 -24.26
N CYS A 16 -1.48 34.64 -23.19
CA CYS A 16 -1.38 35.34 -21.92
C CYS A 16 0.11 35.45 -21.60
N TRP A 17 0.66 36.65 -21.82
CA TRP A 17 2.02 37.03 -21.44
C TRP A 17 1.95 38.31 -20.60
N ASN A 18 2.87 38.37 -19.64
CA ASN A 18 3.08 39.34 -18.56
C ASN A 18 2.28 38.98 -17.29
N CYS A 19 2.92 38.60 -16.17
CA CYS A 19 3.93 39.40 -15.50
C CYS A 19 5.25 38.66 -15.18
N LEU A 20 6.33 39.33 -15.56
CA LEU A 20 7.71 39.14 -15.14
C LEU A 20 7.89 39.40 -13.63
N LEU A 21 8.88 38.69 -13.08
CA LEU A 21 9.89 39.11 -12.08
C LEU A 21 9.44 40.05 -10.94
N ASN A 22 9.66 39.60 -9.70
CA ASN A 22 10.52 40.35 -8.78
C ASN A 22 11.10 39.41 -7.70
N ASP A 23 12.42 39.37 -7.69
CA ASP A 23 13.26 38.93 -6.57
C ASP A 23 13.28 39.98 -5.45
N VAL A 24 13.84 39.53 -4.31
CA VAL A 24 14.45 40.27 -3.19
C VAL A 24 13.53 40.90 -2.11
N PRO A 25 14.04 41.23 -0.91
CA PRO A 25 13.89 40.45 0.32
C PRO A 25 13.20 41.27 1.45
N THR A 26 12.81 40.65 2.57
CA THR A 26 12.51 41.40 3.80
C THR A 26 12.82 40.51 5.01
N MET A 27 13.99 40.70 5.63
CA MET A 27 14.25 41.61 6.75
C MET A 27 13.65 41.11 8.08
N ILE A 28 14.58 40.64 8.90
CA ILE A 28 14.50 40.50 10.35
C ILE A 28 14.05 41.84 10.95
N ILE A 29 12.96 41.84 11.71
CA ILE A 29 12.70 42.85 12.73
C ILE A 29 12.39 42.11 14.03
N SER A 30 13.27 42.37 14.99
CA SER A 30 13.22 42.05 16.40
C SER A 30 11.89 42.47 17.04
N GLY A 31 11.20 41.51 17.63
CA GLY A 31 10.08 41.73 18.56
C GLY A 31 10.32 40.92 19.82
N SER A 32 10.96 41.55 20.80
CA SER A 32 11.20 41.00 22.13
C SER A 32 9.86 40.72 22.83
N ILE A 33 9.55 39.44 23.06
CA ILE A 33 8.56 39.06 24.09
C ILE A 33 9.25 38.10 25.05
N ILE A 34 9.58 38.66 26.21
CA ILE A 34 10.11 38.00 27.40
C ILE A 34 8.98 37.18 28.02
N LEU A 35 9.14 35.87 28.12
CA LEU A 35 8.44 35.06 29.13
C LEU A 35 9.32 33.90 29.62
N LYS A 36 10.01 34.23 30.74
CA LYS A 36 10.46 33.39 31.86
C LYS A 36 10.75 31.90 31.59
N SER A 37 12.03 31.60 31.52
CA SER A 37 12.59 30.28 31.83
C SER A 37 12.31 29.90 33.29
N GLN A 38 11.69 28.76 33.53
CA GLN A 38 11.77 28.08 34.82
C GLN A 38 13.03 27.23 34.86
N SER A 39 13.81 27.47 35.90
CA SER A 39 15.00 26.73 36.27
C SER A 39 14.62 25.34 36.81
N SER A 40 15.32 24.30 36.35
CA SER A 40 15.46 23.08 37.13
C SER A 40 16.94 22.69 37.18
N LYS A 41 17.42 22.54 38.41
CA LYS A 41 18.81 22.40 38.82
C LYS A 41 19.45 21.13 38.26
N ASN A 42 20.72 21.27 37.88
CA ASN A 42 21.64 20.17 37.58
C ASN A 42 21.79 19.23 38.79
N GLY A 43 21.42 17.96 38.60
CA GLY A 43 21.82 16.85 39.45
C GLY A 43 22.79 15.96 38.68
N ILE A 44 24.10 16.17 38.90
CA ILE A 44 25.15 15.27 38.42
C ILE A 44 25.07 14.00 39.26
N SER A 45 24.62 12.91 38.64
CA SER A 45 24.76 11.55 39.17
C SER A 45 25.83 10.85 38.35
N LYS A 46 27.03 10.72 38.93
CA LYS A 46 28.05 9.79 38.48
C LYS A 46 27.62 8.41 38.98
N THR A 47 27.35 7.48 38.07
CA THR A 47 27.33 6.05 38.41
C THR A 47 28.09 5.25 37.36
N GLN A 48 28.88 4.33 37.89
CA GLN A 48 30.07 3.75 37.31
C GLN A 48 29.76 2.58 36.37
N SER A 49 30.64 2.39 35.39
CA SER A 49 30.75 1.19 34.56
C SER A 49 31.16 0.00 35.44
N ALA A 50 30.37 -1.09 35.40
CA ALA A 50 30.72 -2.36 36.00
C ALA A 50 31.27 -3.31 34.92
N GLY A 51 32.50 -3.77 35.15
CA GLY A 51 33.31 -4.51 34.21
C GLY A 51 32.92 -5.98 34.03
N ASN A 52 33.53 -6.51 32.98
CA ASN A 52 33.66 -7.91 32.56
C ASN A 52 33.64 -8.96 33.68
N GLN A 53 32.75 -9.93 33.55
CA GLN A 53 33.05 -11.30 33.96
C GLN A 53 33.09 -12.21 32.72
N ARG A 54 34.30 -12.64 32.37
CA ARG A 54 34.56 -13.69 31.37
C ARG A 54 34.44 -15.03 32.07
N HIS A 55 33.34 -15.75 31.85
CA HIS A 55 33.32 -17.18 32.09
C HIS A 55 33.93 -17.90 30.88
N LYS A 56 35.05 -18.59 31.12
CA LYS A 56 35.64 -19.56 30.20
C LYS A 56 34.76 -20.82 30.16
N THR A 57 34.77 -21.47 29.00
CA THR A 57 34.20 -22.79 28.65
C THR A 57 32.80 -22.78 28.04
N SER A 58 32.76 -22.61 26.71
CA SER A 58 32.07 -23.57 25.86
C SER A 58 32.84 -23.68 24.53
N LEU A 59 33.48 -24.83 24.32
CA LEU A 59 33.93 -25.28 23.02
C LEU A 59 32.70 -25.87 22.33
N VAL A 60 31.82 -24.99 21.84
CA VAL A 60 30.76 -25.39 20.92
C VAL A 60 30.95 -24.55 19.68
N GLY A 61 31.33 -25.23 18.59
CA GLY A 61 31.65 -24.59 17.33
C GLY A 61 30.50 -23.71 16.88
N THR A 62 30.81 -22.45 16.61
CA THR A 62 29.95 -21.58 15.82
C THR A 62 29.91 -22.15 14.40
N SER A 63 28.90 -22.97 14.13
CA SER A 63 28.49 -23.32 12.78
C SER A 63 27.17 -22.64 12.47
N GLU A 64 27.09 -21.33 12.69
CA GLU A 64 26.16 -20.51 11.92
C GLU A 64 26.74 -20.41 10.51
N THR A 65 26.44 -21.43 9.71
CA THR A 65 26.54 -21.29 8.26
C THR A 65 25.60 -20.17 7.89
N THR A 66 26.13 -19.00 7.49
CA THR A 66 25.38 -17.89 6.90
C THR A 66 24.73 -18.37 5.60
N ARG A 67 23.66 -19.16 5.70
CA ARG A 67 22.69 -19.30 4.63
C ARG A 67 22.07 -17.91 4.53
N ALA A 68 22.35 -17.19 3.44
CA ALA A 68 21.66 -15.95 3.13
C ALA A 68 20.16 -16.20 3.35
N ALA A 69 19.58 -15.54 4.36
CA ALA A 69 18.18 -15.74 4.73
C ALA A 69 17.34 -15.33 3.51
N THR A 70 16.91 -16.33 2.75
CA THR A 70 16.12 -16.11 1.54
C THR A 70 14.71 -15.86 2.02
N LEU A 71 14.13 -14.74 1.59
CA LEU A 71 12.78 -14.39 2.00
C LEU A 71 11.79 -15.42 1.43
N PRO A 72 10.74 -15.81 2.17
CA PRO A 72 9.74 -16.73 1.64
C PRO A 72 9.10 -16.15 0.37
N THR A 73 8.97 -16.96 -0.69
CA THR A 73 8.38 -16.51 -1.96
C THR A 73 6.99 -15.90 -1.78
N SER A 74 6.17 -16.49 -0.91
CA SER A 74 4.83 -15.95 -0.57
C SER A 74 4.89 -14.54 0.05
N PHE A 75 5.91 -14.28 0.87
CA PHE A 75 6.16 -12.93 1.40
C PHE A 75 6.61 -11.98 0.29
N CYS A 76 7.48 -12.41 -0.62
CA CYS A 76 7.98 -11.57 -1.72
C CYS A 76 6.87 -11.18 -2.69
N GLU A 77 6.01 -12.13 -3.09
CA GLU A 77 4.84 -11.89 -3.91
C GLU A 77 3.86 -10.93 -3.23
N TRP A 78 3.53 -11.19 -1.96
CA TRP A 78 2.65 -10.31 -1.17
C TRP A 78 3.25 -8.91 -1.03
N LEU A 79 4.53 -8.79 -0.69
CA LEU A 79 5.20 -7.51 -0.56
C LEU A 79 5.21 -6.74 -1.88
N ALA A 80 5.42 -7.41 -3.01
CA ALA A 80 5.33 -6.77 -4.32
C ALA A 80 3.93 -6.18 -4.57
N GLY A 81 2.87 -6.88 -4.16
CA GLY A 81 1.50 -6.34 -4.20
C GLY A 81 1.33 -5.10 -3.32
N VAL A 82 1.85 -5.12 -2.09
CA VAL A 82 1.80 -3.94 -1.19
C VAL A 82 2.58 -2.76 -1.79
N ILE A 83 3.74 -3.01 -2.39
CA ILE A 83 4.56 -1.98 -3.04
C ILE A 83 3.85 -1.40 -4.26
N ASP A 84 3.15 -2.24 -5.02
CA ASP A 84 2.38 -1.84 -6.19
C ASP A 84 1.24 -0.89 -5.85
N GLY A 85 0.58 -1.06 -4.70
CA GLY A 85 -0.45 -0.11 -4.20
C GLY A 85 0.16 1.11 -3.50
N ASP A 86 0.80 0.91 -2.34
CA ASP A 86 1.19 1.98 -1.41
C ASP A 86 2.70 2.29 -1.37
N GLY A 87 3.51 1.55 -2.13
CA GLY A 87 4.96 1.66 -2.11
C GLY A 87 5.52 2.76 -3.01
N CYS A 88 6.80 3.05 -2.85
CA CYS A 88 7.57 3.91 -3.73
C CYS A 88 9.04 3.53 -3.71
N LEU A 89 9.58 3.20 -4.89
CA LEU A 89 11.00 2.94 -5.09
C LEU A 89 11.66 4.22 -5.60
N LEU A 90 12.74 4.63 -4.94
CA LEU A 90 13.39 5.92 -5.16
C LEU A 90 14.87 5.75 -5.42
N VAL A 91 15.40 6.61 -6.28
CA VAL A 91 16.84 6.82 -6.48
C VAL A 91 17.11 8.31 -6.29
N SER A 92 17.95 8.66 -5.33
CA SER A 92 18.36 10.05 -5.09
C SER A 92 19.30 10.55 -6.19
N LYS A 93 19.49 11.88 -6.28
CA LYS A 93 20.49 12.49 -7.17
C LYS A 93 21.93 11.98 -6.95
N LYS A 94 22.23 11.50 -5.73
CA LYS A 94 23.53 10.93 -5.35
C LYS A 94 23.62 9.41 -5.57
N GLY A 95 22.59 8.79 -6.14
CA GLY A 95 22.55 7.34 -6.41
C GLY A 95 22.11 6.46 -5.23
N TYR A 96 21.75 7.02 -4.07
CA TYR A 96 21.17 6.24 -2.98
C TYR A 96 19.77 5.73 -3.34
N THR A 97 19.54 4.44 -3.14
CA THR A 97 18.25 3.79 -3.40
C THR A 97 17.46 3.62 -2.11
N SER A 98 16.14 3.69 -2.19
CA SER A 98 15.28 3.43 -1.04
C SER A 98 13.88 2.94 -1.44
N LEU A 99 13.25 2.21 -0.52
CA LEU A 99 11.83 1.91 -0.54
C LEU A 99 11.12 2.72 0.55
N GLU A 100 10.01 3.36 0.21
CA GLU A 100 9.06 3.92 1.15
C GLU A 100 7.69 3.25 0.99
N ILE A 101 7.01 2.93 2.09
CA ILE A 101 5.61 2.49 2.09
C ILE A 101 4.89 3.32 3.13
N THR A 102 3.76 3.95 2.78
CA THR A 102 2.98 4.76 3.71
C THR A 102 1.57 4.18 3.84
N MET A 103 1.16 3.81 5.04
CA MET A 103 -0.16 3.23 5.31
C MET A 103 -0.84 3.93 6.50
N GLY A 104 -2.16 3.80 6.59
CA GLY A 104 -2.95 4.30 7.72
C GLY A 104 -2.53 3.68 9.06
N ILE A 105 -2.92 4.31 10.17
CA ILE A 105 -2.63 3.80 11.52
C ILE A 105 -3.23 2.41 11.75
N GLU A 106 -4.35 2.12 11.09
CA GLU A 106 -5.05 0.83 11.11
C GLU A 106 -4.16 -0.32 10.62
N ASP A 107 -3.24 -0.03 9.70
CA ASP A 107 -2.39 -1.02 9.03
C ASP A 107 -0.92 -0.94 9.50
N LEU A 108 -0.66 -0.33 10.67
CA LEU A 108 0.68 -0.30 11.27
C LEU A 108 1.28 -1.70 11.44
N ALA A 109 0.44 -2.72 11.70
CA ALA A 109 0.87 -4.10 11.81
C ALA A 109 1.51 -4.64 10.51
N ILE A 110 1.01 -4.21 9.34
CA ILE A 110 1.61 -4.55 8.04
C ILE A 110 3.02 -3.97 7.95
N LEU A 111 3.20 -2.68 8.27
CA LEU A 111 4.52 -2.04 8.23
C LEU A 111 5.50 -2.70 9.21
N ARG A 112 5.03 -3.10 10.41
CA ARG A 112 5.85 -3.83 11.39
C ARG A 112 6.27 -5.20 10.90
N TYR A 113 5.38 -5.91 10.21
CA TYR A 113 5.73 -7.19 9.60
C TYR A 113 6.79 -7.02 8.51
N ILE A 114 6.65 -6.02 7.63
CA ILE A 114 7.68 -5.70 6.62
C ILE A 114 9.00 -5.34 7.29
N GLN A 115 8.97 -4.53 8.35
CA GLN A 115 10.16 -4.17 9.13
C GLN A 115 10.83 -5.38 9.78
N HIS A 116 10.05 -6.33 10.30
CA HIS A 116 10.60 -7.55 10.87
C HIS A 116 11.34 -8.39 9.82
N MET A 117 10.81 -8.47 8.60
CA MET A 117 11.38 -9.27 7.51
C MET A 117 12.58 -8.60 6.82
N LEU A 118 12.59 -7.27 6.68
CA LEU A 118 13.58 -6.53 5.89
C LEU A 118 14.45 -5.54 6.69
N GLY A 119 14.17 -5.36 7.98
CA GLY A 119 14.72 -4.26 8.76
C GLY A 119 14.14 -2.91 8.32
N GLY A 120 14.90 -1.83 8.49
CA GLY A 120 14.45 -0.47 8.16
C GLY A 120 13.77 0.24 9.33
N SER A 121 13.11 1.37 9.05
CA SER A 121 12.56 2.25 10.08
C SER A 121 11.11 2.63 9.80
N ILE A 122 10.32 2.79 10.85
CA ILE A 122 8.93 3.27 10.78
C ILE A 122 8.83 4.56 11.56
N LYS A 123 8.25 5.59 10.94
CA LYS A 123 7.99 6.90 11.58
C LYS A 123 6.57 7.36 11.27
N MET A 124 5.96 8.06 12.22
CA MET A 124 4.66 8.72 11.99
C MET A 124 4.83 9.86 10.99
N ARG A 125 3.81 10.11 10.16
CA ARG A 125 3.77 11.25 9.25
C ARG A 125 3.13 12.45 9.95
N SER A 126 3.86 13.56 10.06
CA SER A 126 3.34 14.79 10.65
C SER A 126 2.07 15.25 9.93
N GLY A 127 1.02 15.56 10.70
CA GLY A 127 -0.26 16.03 10.16
C GLY A 127 -1.11 14.95 9.47
N ALA A 128 -0.73 13.68 9.51
CA ALA A 128 -1.50 12.58 8.93
C ALA A 128 -1.68 11.43 9.92
N LYS A 129 -2.83 10.74 9.87
CA LYS A 129 -3.08 9.49 10.63
C LYS A 129 -2.44 8.29 9.94
N ALA A 130 -1.15 8.40 9.62
CA ALA A 130 -0.42 7.43 8.82
C ALA A 130 1.02 7.26 9.30
N TYR A 131 1.56 6.08 9.05
CA TYR A 131 2.96 5.74 9.29
C TYR A 131 3.67 5.49 7.98
N ARG A 132 4.97 5.83 7.94
CA ARG A 132 5.84 5.57 6.81
C ARG A 132 6.95 4.62 7.23
N TYR A 133 7.00 3.49 6.55
CA TYR A 133 8.15 2.60 6.51
C TYR A 133 9.20 3.12 5.52
N ARG A 134 10.48 3.03 5.87
CA ARG A 134 11.62 3.36 5.02
C ARG A 134 12.73 2.33 5.12
N LEU A 135 13.15 1.80 3.98
CA LEU A 135 14.36 0.99 3.80
C LEU A 135 15.33 1.76 2.90
N HIS A 136 16.54 2.03 3.38
CA HIS A 136 17.52 2.88 2.67
C HIS A 136 18.96 2.36 2.76
N ASN A 137 19.21 1.32 3.57
CA ASN A 137 20.54 0.74 3.65
C ASN A 137 20.80 -0.16 2.44
N LYS A 138 22.05 -0.18 1.97
CA LYS A 138 22.44 -0.86 0.72
C LYS A 138 22.14 -2.37 0.76
N GLN A 139 22.42 -3.02 1.88
CA GLN A 139 22.21 -4.46 2.04
C GLN A 139 20.74 -4.83 1.91
N GLY A 140 19.87 -4.16 2.66
CA GLY A 140 18.42 -4.37 2.64
C GLY A 140 17.81 -4.06 1.28
N MET A 141 18.27 -3.00 0.60
CA MET A 141 17.84 -2.73 -0.79
C MET A 141 18.29 -3.81 -1.76
N THR A 142 19.51 -4.34 -1.61
CA THR A 142 20.01 -5.44 -2.44
C THR A 142 19.17 -6.70 -2.22
N THR A 143 18.93 -7.07 -0.96
CA THR A 143 18.05 -8.19 -0.59
C THR A 143 16.64 -7.99 -1.13
N LEU A 144 16.04 -6.80 -0.96
CA LEU A 144 14.71 -6.48 -1.47
C LEU A 144 14.64 -6.71 -2.97
N ILE A 145 15.52 -6.07 -3.75
CA ILE A 145 15.48 -6.09 -5.21
C ILE A 145 15.74 -7.49 -5.76
N GLN A 146 16.67 -8.24 -5.17
CA GLN A 146 16.89 -9.64 -5.54
C GLN A 146 15.63 -10.50 -5.39
N ASN A 147 14.77 -10.20 -4.42
CA ASN A 147 13.61 -11.03 -4.09
C ASN A 147 12.29 -10.54 -4.71
N ILE A 148 12.14 -9.26 -5.10
CA ILE A 148 10.90 -8.73 -5.70
C ILE A 148 10.98 -8.51 -7.22
N ASN A 149 12.18 -8.58 -7.80
CA ASN A 149 12.36 -8.41 -9.24
C ASN A 149 11.67 -9.56 -9.99
N GLY A 150 10.79 -9.22 -10.93
CA GLY A 150 9.86 -10.17 -11.56
C GLY A 150 8.50 -10.33 -10.85
N HIS A 151 8.26 -9.68 -9.70
CA HIS A 151 6.96 -9.69 -9.01
C HIS A 151 6.21 -8.35 -9.08
N ILE A 152 6.94 -7.23 -9.14
CA ILE A 152 6.41 -5.88 -9.35
C ILE A 152 5.81 -5.77 -10.75
N ARG A 153 4.60 -5.24 -10.86
CA ARG A 153 3.90 -5.11 -12.15
C ARG A 153 3.17 -3.79 -12.34
N HIS A 154 2.93 -3.03 -11.27
CA HIS A 154 2.25 -1.74 -11.41
C HIS A 154 3.05 -0.83 -12.35
N SER A 155 2.37 -0.25 -13.32
CA SER A 155 2.94 0.58 -14.39
C SER A 155 4.00 1.59 -13.90
N ALA A 156 3.64 2.42 -12.91
CA ALA A 156 4.55 3.38 -12.28
C ALA A 156 5.68 2.73 -11.44
N ARG A 157 5.43 1.63 -10.72
CA ARG A 157 6.42 0.97 -9.86
C ARG A 157 7.44 0.19 -10.65
N LEU A 158 7.05 -0.39 -11.79
CA LEU A 158 7.96 -1.05 -12.71
C LEU A 158 9.02 -0.06 -13.24
N LEU A 159 8.62 1.16 -13.61
CA LEU A 159 9.56 2.21 -14.01
C LEU A 159 10.53 2.58 -12.87
N GLN A 160 10.04 2.67 -11.64
CA GLN A 160 10.87 2.95 -10.47
C GLN A 160 11.85 1.80 -10.17
N LEU A 161 11.37 0.56 -10.29
CA LEU A 161 12.18 -0.65 -10.13
C LEU A 161 13.32 -0.66 -11.15
N HIS A 162 13.06 -0.37 -12.42
CA HIS A 162 14.10 -0.33 -13.46
C HIS A 162 15.23 0.64 -13.10
N ARG A 163 14.90 1.83 -12.59
CA ARG A 163 15.90 2.82 -12.14
C ARG A 163 16.73 2.28 -10.97
N VAL A 164 16.10 1.61 -10.00
CA VAL A 164 16.79 1.00 -8.87
C VAL A 164 17.68 -0.16 -9.33
N CYS A 165 17.20 -1.02 -10.22
CA CYS A 165 17.98 -2.13 -10.80
C CYS A 165 19.21 -1.60 -11.53
N GLN A 166 19.07 -0.56 -12.36
CA GLN A 166 20.21 0.09 -13.02
C GLN A 166 21.22 0.63 -12.00
N GLN A 167 20.76 1.32 -10.95
CA GLN A 167 21.65 1.88 -9.93
C GLN A 167 22.39 0.82 -9.11
N LEU A 168 21.80 -0.37 -8.94
CA LEU A 168 22.36 -1.48 -8.18
C LEU A 168 23.01 -2.55 -9.07
N ASN A 169 23.07 -2.35 -10.39
CA ASN A 169 23.57 -3.29 -11.40
C ASN A 169 22.86 -4.66 -11.40
N PHE A 170 21.54 -4.68 -11.19
CA PHE A 170 20.72 -5.88 -11.37
C PHE A 170 20.12 -5.91 -12.78
N PRO A 171 20.06 -7.07 -13.44
CA PRO A 171 19.26 -7.23 -14.65
C PRO A 171 17.77 -7.08 -14.30
N VAL A 172 17.02 -6.40 -15.16
CA VAL A 172 15.56 -6.29 -15.01
C VAL A 172 14.90 -7.59 -15.44
N ILE A 173 14.03 -8.14 -14.59
CA ILE A 173 13.26 -9.36 -14.87
C ILE A 173 11.82 -8.96 -15.17
N GLN A 174 11.27 -9.51 -16.26
CA GLN A 174 9.88 -9.26 -16.63
C GLN A 174 8.91 -9.87 -15.60
N PRO A 175 7.76 -9.22 -15.33
CA PRO A 175 6.82 -9.72 -14.34
C PRO A 175 6.29 -11.11 -14.68
N VAL A 176 6.33 -12.02 -13.70
CA VAL A 176 5.74 -13.36 -13.82
C VAL A 176 4.21 -13.23 -13.90
N SER A 177 3.59 -14.04 -14.76
CA SER A 177 2.14 -14.12 -14.92
C SER A 177 1.45 -14.46 -13.61
N LEU A 178 0.32 -13.81 -13.33
CA LEU A 178 -0.48 -14.10 -12.13
C LEU A 178 -1.42 -15.25 -12.37
N ILE A 179 -1.54 -16.08 -11.35
CA ILE A 179 -2.53 -17.15 -11.26
C ILE A 179 -3.33 -16.99 -9.96
N SER A 180 -4.40 -17.77 -9.82
CA SER A 180 -5.32 -17.67 -8.67
C SER A 180 -4.67 -17.96 -7.31
N THR A 181 -3.44 -18.48 -7.25
CA THR A 181 -2.71 -18.74 -6.01
C THR A 181 -1.58 -17.73 -5.74
N SER A 182 -1.35 -16.78 -6.64
CA SER A 182 -0.31 -15.76 -6.46
C SER A 182 -0.63 -14.84 -5.29
N ASN A 183 0.31 -14.61 -4.37
CA ASN A 183 0.06 -13.78 -3.17
C ASN A 183 0.10 -12.27 -3.46
N TRP A 184 0.48 -11.87 -4.68
CA TRP A 184 0.44 -10.48 -5.13
C TRP A 184 -0.96 -9.87 -4.96
N PHE A 185 -2.03 -10.61 -5.27
CA PHE A 185 -3.38 -10.09 -5.10
C PHE A 185 -3.70 -9.75 -3.64
N ALA A 186 -3.29 -10.61 -2.69
CA ALA A 186 -3.47 -10.32 -1.27
C ALA A 186 -2.73 -9.04 -0.83
N GLY A 187 -1.50 -8.85 -1.30
CA GLY A 187 -0.72 -7.65 -0.99
C GLY A 187 -1.31 -6.38 -1.59
N PHE A 188 -1.71 -6.44 -2.87
CA PHE A 188 -2.34 -5.30 -3.54
C PHE A 188 -3.71 -4.97 -2.94
N PHE A 189 -4.46 -6.00 -2.51
CA PHE A 189 -5.73 -5.82 -1.81
C PHE A 189 -5.52 -5.20 -0.41
N ASP A 190 -4.46 -5.57 0.31
CA ASP A 190 -4.14 -4.93 1.58
C ASP A 190 -3.93 -3.41 1.42
N ALA A 191 -3.29 -2.97 0.34
CA ALA A 191 -3.11 -1.56 -0.01
C ALA A 191 -4.42 -0.90 -0.52
N ASP A 192 -4.94 -1.35 -1.67
CA ASP A 192 -6.00 -0.65 -2.43
C ASP A 192 -7.35 -1.38 -2.47
N GLY A 193 -7.45 -2.54 -1.83
CA GLY A 193 -8.68 -3.30 -1.75
C GLY A 193 -9.72 -2.65 -0.85
N THR A 194 -11.00 -2.97 -1.08
CA THR A 194 -12.11 -2.59 -0.22
C THR A 194 -13.23 -3.62 -0.28
N ILE A 195 -13.90 -3.86 0.84
CA ILE A 195 -15.13 -4.65 0.90
C ILE A 195 -16.22 -3.80 1.56
N THR A 196 -17.30 -3.58 0.81
CA THR A 196 -18.43 -2.73 1.22
C THR A 196 -19.74 -3.46 1.05
N MET A 197 -20.73 -3.04 1.82
CA MET A 197 -22.11 -3.47 1.67
C MET A 197 -22.96 -2.22 1.50
N SER A 198 -23.88 -2.25 0.53
CA SER A 198 -24.78 -1.15 0.21
C SER A 198 -26.20 -1.69 0.01
N ILE A 199 -27.23 -0.88 0.24
CA ILE A 199 -28.61 -1.29 -0.05
C ILE A 199 -28.97 -0.84 -1.46
N LYS A 200 -29.39 -1.78 -2.31
CA LYS A 200 -29.88 -1.52 -3.67
C LYS A 200 -31.24 -2.18 -3.83
N ASN A 201 -32.25 -1.41 -4.22
CA ASN A 201 -33.63 -1.89 -4.39
C ASN A 201 -34.14 -2.65 -3.15
N LEU A 202 -33.95 -2.06 -1.95
CA LEU A 202 -34.31 -2.66 -0.64
C LEU A 202 -33.61 -3.99 -0.32
N ARG A 203 -32.54 -4.34 -1.04
CA ARG A 203 -31.74 -5.55 -0.80
C ARG A 203 -30.30 -5.18 -0.52
N PRO A 204 -29.66 -5.79 0.49
CA PRO A 204 -28.25 -5.57 0.73
C PRO A 204 -27.42 -6.25 -0.35
N GLN A 205 -26.47 -5.51 -0.92
CA GLN A 205 -25.53 -5.97 -1.92
C GLN A 205 -24.11 -5.81 -1.37
N LEU A 206 -23.43 -6.93 -1.21
CA LEU A 206 -22.00 -6.98 -0.89
C LEU A 206 -21.17 -6.75 -2.15
N SER A 207 -20.06 -6.03 -2.02
CA SER A 207 -19.16 -5.70 -3.12
C SER A 207 -17.71 -5.68 -2.65
N ILE A 208 -16.86 -6.45 -3.33
CA ILE A 208 -15.41 -6.41 -3.16
C ILE A 208 -14.85 -5.63 -4.35
N ARG A 209 -13.97 -4.67 -4.09
CA ARG A 209 -13.47 -3.71 -5.07
C ARG A 209 -11.98 -3.49 -4.92
N VAL A 210 -11.35 -3.12 -6.02
CA VAL A 210 -9.97 -2.62 -6.09
C VAL A 210 -9.97 -1.47 -7.09
N VAL A 211 -9.36 -0.36 -6.72
CA VAL A 211 -9.33 0.86 -7.54
C VAL A 211 -7.90 1.21 -7.95
N ASN A 212 -7.72 1.72 -9.16
CA ASN A 212 -6.45 2.30 -9.59
C ASN A 212 -6.68 3.34 -10.70
N LYS A 213 -5.74 4.27 -10.87
CA LYS A 213 -5.79 5.27 -11.94
C LYS A 213 -5.69 4.66 -13.34
N HIS A 214 -5.01 3.53 -13.49
CA HIS A 214 -4.78 2.90 -14.80
C HIS A 214 -5.46 1.54 -14.90
N LEU A 215 -6.09 1.28 -16.06
CA LEU A 215 -6.79 0.01 -16.33
C LEU A 215 -5.87 -1.21 -16.17
N ILE A 216 -4.66 -1.12 -16.73
CA ILE A 216 -3.68 -2.22 -16.71
C ILE A 216 -3.32 -2.69 -15.29
N ASP A 217 -3.43 -1.80 -14.30
CA ASP A 217 -3.05 -2.08 -12.91
C ASP A 217 -4.19 -2.79 -12.13
N VAL A 218 -5.42 -2.83 -12.66
CA VAL A 218 -6.56 -3.58 -12.09
C VAL A 218 -7.04 -4.75 -12.96
N GLU A 219 -6.64 -4.80 -14.23
CA GLU A 219 -7.04 -5.80 -15.23
C GLU A 219 -6.76 -7.25 -14.78
N TRP A 220 -5.68 -7.45 -14.01
CA TRP A 220 -5.28 -8.76 -13.50
C TRP A 220 -6.35 -9.40 -12.60
N TYR A 221 -7.07 -8.59 -11.83
CA TYR A 221 -8.16 -9.09 -11.00
C TYR A 221 -9.30 -9.63 -11.86
N ARG A 222 -9.66 -8.91 -12.95
CA ARG A 222 -10.69 -9.38 -13.88
C ARG A 222 -10.29 -10.69 -14.54
N THR A 223 -9.05 -10.77 -14.99
CA THR A 223 -8.52 -11.96 -15.68
C THR A 223 -8.54 -13.20 -14.79
N VAL A 224 -8.16 -13.08 -13.51
CA VAL A 224 -8.04 -14.22 -12.60
C VAL A 224 -9.34 -14.53 -11.84
N PHE A 225 -10.03 -13.50 -11.36
CA PHE A 225 -11.18 -13.65 -10.48
C PHE A 225 -12.52 -13.37 -11.16
N GLY A 226 -12.54 -12.92 -12.42
CA GLY A 226 -13.76 -12.53 -13.11
C GLY A 226 -14.26 -11.16 -12.64
N GLY A 227 -15.58 -10.96 -12.65
CA GLY A 227 -16.18 -9.67 -12.34
C GLY A 227 -15.99 -8.64 -13.45
N TYR A 228 -16.13 -7.37 -13.09
CA TYR A 228 -16.25 -6.27 -14.05
C TYR A 228 -15.34 -5.10 -13.67
N ILE A 229 -14.84 -4.41 -14.68
CA ILE A 229 -14.10 -3.16 -14.53
C ILE A 229 -14.95 -2.03 -15.07
N TYR A 230 -15.07 -0.97 -14.28
CA TYR A 230 -15.80 0.24 -14.62
C TYR A 230 -14.85 1.43 -14.57
N PHE A 231 -15.03 2.39 -15.46
CA PHE A 231 -14.35 3.68 -15.38
C PHE A 231 -15.25 4.69 -14.65
N ASP A 232 -14.76 5.24 -13.56
CA ASP A 232 -15.41 6.31 -12.81
C ASP A 232 -14.72 7.63 -13.18
N ARG A 233 -15.51 8.63 -13.59
CA ARG A 233 -15.01 9.95 -14.03
C ARG A 233 -14.70 10.89 -12.87
N SER A 234 -15.11 10.56 -11.65
CA SER A 234 -14.83 11.37 -10.47
C SER A 234 -13.34 11.36 -10.12
N GLN A 235 -12.89 12.34 -9.34
CA GLN A 235 -11.51 12.44 -8.84
C GLN A 235 -10.43 12.31 -9.94
N ASN A 236 -10.62 12.98 -11.08
CA ASN A 236 -9.74 12.92 -12.25
C ASN A 236 -9.64 11.54 -12.94
N GLY A 237 -10.64 10.68 -12.75
CA GLY A 237 -10.75 9.42 -13.46
C GLY A 237 -9.99 8.28 -12.79
N TYR A 238 -10.69 7.18 -12.51
CA TYR A 238 -10.08 5.94 -12.05
C TYR A 238 -10.85 4.72 -12.56
N TYR A 239 -10.17 3.58 -12.61
CA TYR A 239 -10.74 2.27 -12.92
C TYR A 239 -11.02 1.53 -11.62
N GLN A 240 -12.18 0.90 -11.56
CA GLN A 240 -12.61 0.09 -10.43
C GLN A 240 -12.94 -1.31 -10.91
N TRP A 241 -12.14 -2.28 -10.51
CA TRP A 241 -12.54 -3.68 -10.56
C TRP A 241 -13.52 -3.96 -9.41
N SER A 242 -14.58 -4.72 -9.69
CA SER A 242 -15.62 -5.04 -8.70
C SER A 242 -16.25 -6.41 -8.97
N VAL A 243 -16.47 -7.16 -7.88
CA VAL A 243 -17.29 -8.36 -7.84
C VAL A 243 -18.46 -8.19 -6.88
N GLN A 244 -19.62 -8.69 -7.28
CA GLN A 244 -20.89 -8.56 -6.55
C GLN A 244 -21.74 -9.82 -6.56
N SER A 245 -21.49 -10.76 -7.48
CA SER A 245 -22.20 -12.03 -7.52
C SER A 245 -21.77 -12.89 -6.32
N ARG A 246 -22.68 -13.75 -5.83
CA ARG A 246 -22.34 -14.68 -4.74
C ARG A 246 -21.18 -15.59 -5.14
N GLU A 247 -21.15 -16.08 -6.38
CA GLU A 247 -20.10 -16.94 -6.90
C GLU A 247 -18.73 -16.25 -6.87
N ASP A 248 -18.61 -15.04 -7.44
CA ASP A 248 -17.34 -14.31 -7.48
C ASP A 248 -16.85 -13.92 -6.08
N ILE A 249 -17.77 -13.51 -5.19
CA ILE A 249 -17.44 -13.19 -3.79
C ILE A 249 -16.91 -14.43 -3.07
N MET A 250 -17.55 -15.59 -3.27
CA MET A 250 -17.08 -16.84 -2.66
C MET A 250 -15.75 -17.30 -3.26
N LYS A 251 -15.49 -17.06 -4.55
CA LYS A 251 -14.20 -17.29 -5.19
C LYS A 251 -13.09 -16.47 -4.53
N MET A 252 -13.33 -15.17 -4.31
CA MET A 252 -12.41 -14.30 -3.58
C MET A 252 -12.23 -14.72 -2.13
N LEU A 253 -13.32 -15.07 -1.42
CA LEU A 253 -13.23 -15.57 -0.04
C LEU A 253 -12.38 -16.84 0.05
N ASN A 254 -12.53 -17.77 -0.90
CA ASN A 254 -11.73 -18.99 -0.94
C ASN A 254 -10.25 -18.72 -1.21
N TYR A 255 -9.93 -17.78 -2.10
CA TYR A 255 -8.55 -17.31 -2.29
C TYR A 255 -7.91 -16.83 -0.98
N PHE A 256 -8.62 -16.01 -0.22
CA PHE A 256 -8.14 -15.47 1.06
C PHE A 256 -8.12 -16.48 2.22
N LYS A 257 -8.73 -17.67 2.05
CA LYS A 257 -8.53 -18.78 3.00
C LYS A 257 -7.15 -19.44 2.82
N SER A 258 -6.62 -19.44 1.60
CA SER A 258 -5.29 -19.99 1.28
C SER A 258 -4.15 -18.97 1.32
N SER A 259 -4.45 -17.70 1.02
CA SER A 259 -3.46 -16.62 0.98
C SER A 259 -3.62 -15.68 2.18
N HIS A 260 -2.50 -15.34 2.81
CA HIS A 260 -2.51 -14.44 3.98
C HIS A 260 -2.58 -12.98 3.53
N PHE A 261 -3.71 -12.34 3.83
CA PHE A 261 -3.93 -10.90 3.75
C PHE A 261 -4.06 -10.34 5.16
N ARG A 262 -3.49 -9.17 5.41
CA ARG A 262 -3.09 -8.73 6.75
C ARG A 262 -3.70 -7.41 7.16
N SER A 263 -4.34 -6.69 6.24
CA SER A 263 -4.94 -5.39 6.52
C SER A 263 -6.15 -5.53 7.43
N HIS A 264 -6.52 -4.43 8.10
CA HIS A 264 -7.73 -4.38 8.91
C HIS A 264 -9.00 -4.71 8.11
N LYS A 265 -8.96 -4.51 6.78
CA LYS A 265 -10.03 -4.84 5.82
C LYS A 265 -10.37 -6.33 5.81
N SER A 266 -9.41 -7.19 6.17
CA SER A 266 -9.60 -8.64 6.30
C SER A 266 -10.70 -9.03 7.27
N GLN A 267 -10.97 -8.20 8.28
CA GLN A 267 -11.95 -8.51 9.31
C GLN A 267 -13.37 -8.69 8.75
N ARG A 268 -13.70 -7.98 7.66
CA ARG A 268 -14.99 -8.07 6.98
C ARG A 268 -15.16 -9.34 6.15
N PHE A 269 -14.08 -9.98 5.71
CA PHE A 269 -14.17 -11.25 4.99
C PHE A 269 -14.68 -12.38 5.89
N PHE A 270 -14.33 -12.37 7.18
CA PHE A 270 -14.89 -13.32 8.15
C PHE A 270 -16.40 -13.17 8.38
N LEU A 271 -17.01 -12.09 7.87
CA LEU A 271 -18.44 -11.85 7.95
C LEU A 271 -19.20 -12.30 6.70
N ILE A 272 -18.53 -12.70 5.62
CA ILE A 272 -19.16 -13.04 4.33
C ILE A 272 -20.08 -14.26 4.45
N ASP A 273 -19.63 -15.33 5.08
CA ASP A 273 -20.45 -16.54 5.25
C ASP A 273 -21.71 -16.24 6.07
N LYS A 274 -21.58 -15.44 7.14
CA LYS A 274 -22.71 -14.99 7.96
C LYS A 274 -23.66 -14.07 7.17
N TYR A 275 -23.12 -13.19 6.33
CA TYR A 275 -23.90 -12.34 5.44
C TYR A 275 -24.80 -13.19 4.53
N PHE A 276 -24.24 -14.17 3.80
CA PHE A 276 -25.04 -15.00 2.91
C PHE A 276 -26.06 -15.87 3.65
N LYS A 277 -25.71 -16.40 4.83
CA LYS A 277 -26.67 -17.13 5.66
C LYS A 277 -27.89 -16.27 6.04
N LEU A 278 -27.66 -15.02 6.46
CA LEU A 278 -28.74 -14.11 6.82
C LEU A 278 -29.50 -13.58 5.59
N TYR A 279 -28.80 -13.41 4.47
CA TYR A 279 -29.39 -13.04 3.19
C TYR A 279 -30.39 -14.09 2.71
N ASP A 280 -30.01 -15.37 2.76
CA ASP A 280 -30.86 -16.50 2.35
C ASP A 280 -32.12 -16.61 3.23
N LEU A 281 -32.00 -16.29 4.52
CA LEU A 281 -33.11 -16.20 5.47
C LEU A 281 -33.97 -14.93 5.31
N GLN A 282 -33.65 -14.07 4.34
CA GLN A 282 -34.28 -12.76 4.14
C GLN A 282 -34.29 -11.91 5.42
N ALA A 283 -33.30 -12.10 6.31
CA ALA A 283 -33.23 -11.44 7.61
C ALA A 283 -33.11 -9.91 7.49
N TYR A 284 -32.71 -9.40 6.33
CA TYR A 284 -32.60 -7.97 6.06
C TYR A 284 -33.95 -7.25 5.94
N LYS A 285 -35.07 -7.98 5.80
CA LYS A 285 -36.41 -7.39 5.83
C LYS A 285 -36.89 -7.18 7.27
N GLU A 286 -37.63 -6.11 7.51
CA GLU A 286 -38.12 -5.73 8.85
C GLU A 286 -39.16 -6.71 9.41
N ASP A 287 -39.95 -7.33 8.53
CA ASP A 287 -40.98 -8.33 8.87
C ASP A 287 -40.40 -9.74 9.12
N SER A 288 -39.10 -9.95 8.87
CA SER A 288 -38.45 -11.24 9.11
C SER A 288 -38.32 -11.52 10.60
N ILE A 289 -38.64 -12.75 11.01
CA ILE A 289 -38.36 -13.24 12.37
C ILE A 289 -36.85 -13.18 12.72
N HIS A 290 -35.99 -13.12 11.70
CA HIS A 290 -34.54 -13.04 11.85
C HIS A 290 -34.01 -11.59 11.81
N HIS A 291 -34.87 -10.58 11.73
CA HIS A 291 -34.46 -9.18 11.59
C HIS A 291 -33.52 -8.70 12.70
N LYS A 292 -33.77 -9.13 13.94
CA LYS A 292 -32.88 -8.84 15.08
C LYS A 292 -31.45 -9.37 14.87
N ALA A 293 -31.30 -10.55 14.26
CA ALA A 293 -29.99 -11.11 13.94
C ALA A 293 -29.28 -10.32 12.82
N TRP A 294 -30.04 -9.79 11.86
CA TRP A 294 -29.53 -8.88 10.84
C TRP A 294 -29.05 -7.55 11.44
N LEU A 295 -29.82 -6.93 12.33
CA LEU A 295 -29.41 -5.70 13.01
C LEU A 295 -28.11 -5.88 13.81
N SER A 296 -27.98 -6.99 14.54
CA SER A 296 -26.72 -7.34 15.24
C SER A 296 -25.55 -7.56 14.28
N PHE A 297 -25.81 -8.18 13.12
CA PHE A 297 -24.81 -8.31 12.06
C PHE A 297 -24.38 -6.95 11.51
N MET A 298 -25.32 -6.05 11.21
CA MET A 298 -25.06 -4.69 10.73
C MET A 298 -24.26 -3.87 11.73
N GLU A 299 -24.59 -3.96 13.02
CA GLU A 299 -23.84 -3.30 14.08
C GLU A 299 -22.38 -3.78 14.10
N LYS A 300 -22.16 -5.10 14.02
CA LYS A 300 -20.81 -5.67 13.93
C LYS A 300 -20.09 -5.23 12.65
N TRP A 301 -20.76 -5.26 11.51
CA TRP A 301 -20.21 -4.84 10.22
C TRP A 301 -19.75 -3.37 10.23
N ASN A 302 -20.58 -2.48 10.75
CA ASN A 302 -20.33 -1.04 10.79
C ASN A 302 -19.28 -0.64 11.83
N LYS A 303 -19.07 -1.46 12.89
CA LYS A 303 -17.96 -1.28 13.84
C LYS A 303 -16.59 -1.52 13.21
N LEU A 304 -16.51 -2.32 12.13
CA LEU A 304 -15.27 -2.55 11.40
C LEU A 304 -14.98 -1.38 10.45
N LYS A 305 -13.76 -0.86 10.50
CA LYS A 305 -13.30 0.19 9.59
C LYS A 305 -13.28 -0.29 8.13
N ILE A 306 -13.45 0.65 7.20
CA ILE A 306 -13.40 0.46 5.75
C ILE A 306 -11.96 0.64 5.28
#